data_AF-A0A954ILW3-F1
#
_entry.id   AF-A0A954ILW3-F1
#
_cell.length_a   1.000
_cell.length_b   1.000
_cell.length_c   1.000
_cell.angle_alpha   90.00
_cell.angle_beta   90.00
_cell.angle_gamma   90.00
#
_symmetry.space_group_name_H-M   'P 1'
#
loop_
_entity.id
_entity.type
_entity.pdbx_description
1 polymer ?
#
loop_
_entity_poly.entity_id
_entity_poly.type
_entity_poly.pdbx_seq_one_letter_code
_entity_poly.pdbx_strand_id
1 'polypeptide(L)' 'MPNQNEIREAVLQSVRKIMKEPNANLADDTPFAQMDLDSLDRMSVMVEVENLLNVDLNDSSPEQFRSISDYIKFLQT' A
#
# COMPACT_ATOMS: atom_id res chain seq x y z
N MET A 1 -5.30 -15.21 -5.91
CA MET A 1 -4.37 -14.29 -5.25
C MET A 1 -3.84 -13.34 -6.32
N PRO A 2 -3.78 -12.03 -6.03
CA PRO A 2 -3.23 -11.05 -6.95
C PRO A 2 -1.73 -11.31 -7.19
N ASN A 3 -1.26 -11.05 -8.40
CA ASN A 3 0.15 -11.15 -8.75
C ASN A 3 0.92 -9.91 -8.26
N GLN A 4 2.25 -9.95 -8.34
CA GLN A 4 3.13 -8.87 -7.86
C GLN A 4 2.77 -7.50 -8.45
N ASN A 5 2.49 -7.44 -9.75
CA ASN A 5 2.17 -6.19 -10.43
C ASN A 5 0.79 -5.66 -10.01
N GLU A 6 -0.19 -6.54 -9.80
CA GLU A 6 -1.51 -6.16 -9.30
C GLU A 6 -1.41 -5.56 -7.89
N ILE A 7 -0.64 -6.18 -7.00
CA ILE A 7 -0.41 -5.66 -5.64
C ILE A 7 0.28 -4.30 -5.71
N ARG A 8 1.36 -4.20 -6.51
CA ARG A 8 2.12 -2.97 -6.69
C ARG A 8 1.24 -1.83 -7.18
N GLU A 9 0.45 -2.06 -8.23
CA GLU A 9 -0.43 -1.05 -8.81
C GLU A 9 -1.54 -0.65 -7.83
N ALA A 10 -2.13 -1.59 -7.08
CA ALA A 10 -3.14 -1.25 -6.08
C ALA A 10 -2.58 -0.37 -4.95
N VAL A 11 -1.39 -0.69 -4.43
CA VAL A 11 -0.75 0.14 -3.39
C VAL A 11 -0.37 1.51 -3.96
N LEU A 12 0.22 1.58 -5.16
CA LEU A 12 0.55 2.83 -5.83
C LEU A 12 -0.68 3.72 -6.04
N GLN A 13 -1.78 3.15 -6.54
CA GLN A 13 -3.03 3.87 -6.73
C GLN A 13 -3.58 4.40 -5.41
N SER A 14 -3.56 3.58 -4.35
CA SER A 14 -4.03 3.95 -3.01
C SER A 14 -3.22 5.11 -2.43
N VAL A 15 -1.89 5.00 -2.51
CA VAL A 15 -0.97 6.04 -2.02
C VAL A 15 -1.14 7.34 -2.81
N ARG A 16 -1.18 7.28 -4.15
CA ARG A 16 -1.39 8.47 -5.01
C ARG A 16 -2.70 9.18 -4.70
N LYS A 17 -3.76 8.42 -4.43
CA LYS A 17 -5.08 8.96 -4.06
C LYS A 17 -5.02 9.71 -2.73
N ILE A 18 -4.36 9.14 -1.73
CA ILE A 18 -4.25 9.72 -0.38
C ILE A 18 -3.35 10.95 -0.37
N MET A 19 -2.19 10.89 -1.04
CA MET A 19 -1.29 12.03 -1.20
C MET A 19 -1.86 13.14 -2.10
N LYS A 20 -2.94 12.85 -2.85
CA LYS A 20 -3.47 13.73 -3.91
C LYS A 20 -2.43 14.06 -4.98
N GLU A 21 -1.50 13.13 -5.21
CA GLU A 21 -0.42 13.24 -6.19
C GLU A 21 -0.54 12.10 -7.22
N PRO A 22 -1.42 12.23 -8.24
CA PRO A 22 -1.70 11.16 -9.20
C PRO A 22 -0.47 10.73 -10.03
N ASN A 23 0.55 11.59 -10.11
CA ASN A 23 1.77 11.36 -10.88
C ASN A 23 2.98 11.02 -9.98
N ALA A 24 2.79 10.77 -8.69
CA ALA A 24 3.89 10.37 -7.81
C ALA A 24 4.54 9.10 -8.35
N ASN A 25 5.84 9.17 -8.61
CA ASN A 25 6.66 8.02 -8.99
C ASN A 25 7.37 7.51 -7.74
N LEU A 26 6.96 6.34 -7.27
CA LEU A 26 7.36 5.81 -5.97
C LEU A 26 8.10 4.50 -6.20
N ALA A 27 9.31 4.40 -5.65
CA ALA A 27 10.04 3.14 -5.65
C ALA A 27 9.43 2.19 -4.60
N ASP A 28 9.49 0.89 -4.87
CA ASP A 28 8.77 -0.09 -4.03
C ASP A 28 9.28 -0.14 -2.60
N ASP A 29 10.56 0.17 -2.41
CA ASP A 29 11.24 0.19 -1.12
C ASP A 29 11.22 1.56 -0.43
N THR A 30 10.61 2.58 -1.04
CA THR A 30 10.49 3.90 -0.42
C THR A 30 9.60 3.78 0.83
N PRO A 31 10.10 4.17 2.02
CA PRO A 31 9.30 4.15 3.23
C PRO A 31 8.18 5.19 3.13
N PHE A 32 6.95 4.82 3.47
CA PHE A 32 5.80 5.71 3.50
C PHE A 32 6.00 6.93 4.42
N ALA A 33 6.79 6.78 5.48
CA ALA A 33 7.16 7.89 6.37
C ALA A 33 8.00 8.97 5.66
N GLN A 34 8.76 8.64 4.61
CA GLN A 34 9.47 9.63 3.80
C GLN A 34 8.54 10.37 2.83
N MET A 35 7.29 9.93 2.73
CA MET A 35 6.25 10.48 1.85
C MET A 35 5.18 11.21 2.65
N ASP A 36 5.49 11.56 3.91
CA ASP A 36 4.59 12.22 4.86
C ASP A 36 3.28 11.45 5.13
N LEU A 37 3.25 10.13 4.89
CA LEU A 37 2.11 9.28 5.24
C LEU A 37 2.18 8.86 6.70
N ASP A 38 1.24 9.38 7.48
CA ASP A 38 1.11 9.04 8.90
C ASP A 38 0.42 7.69 9.14
N SER A 39 0.13 7.35 10.39
CA SER A 39 -0.54 6.08 10.73
C SER A 39 -1.98 5.98 10.21
N LEU A 40 -2.71 7.10 10.14
CA LEU A 40 -4.08 7.15 9.63
C LEU A 40 -4.09 7.06 8.10
N ASP A 41 -3.12 7.69 7.46
CA ASP A 41 -2.92 7.58 6.02
C ASP A 41 -2.59 6.13 5.63
N ARG A 42 -1.66 5.48 6.36
CA ARG A 42 -1.33 4.07 6.12
C ARG A 42 -2.51 3.12 6.34
N MET A 43 -3.35 3.38 7.34
CA MET A 43 -4.61 2.65 7.52
C MET A 43 -5.55 2.85 6.32
N SER A 44 -5.64 4.09 5.81
CA SER A 44 -6.45 4.39 4.63
C SER A 44 -5.91 3.70 3.37
N VAL A 45 -4.58 3.63 3.20
CA VAL A 45 -3.93 2.86 2.12
C VAL A 45 -4.33 1.39 2.22
N MET A 46 -4.22 0.81 3.41
CA MET A 46 -4.52 -0.60 3.66
C MET A 46 -5.98 -0.94 3.28
N VAL A 47 -6.95 -0.15 3.74
CA VAL A 47 -8.37 -0.33 3.41
C VAL A 47 -8.64 -0.18 1.91
N GLU A 48 -7.98 0.77 1.23
CA GLU A 48 -8.13 0.94 -0.22
C GLU A 48 -7.54 -0.27 -0.98
N VAL A 49 -6.39 -0.80 -0.55
CA VAL A 49 -5.77 -2.01 -1.13
C VAL A 49 -6.66 -3.24 -0.94
N GLU A 50 -7.25 -3.44 0.24
CA GLU A 50 -8.23 -4.51 0.50
C GLU A 50 -9.40 -4.45 -0.48
N ASN A 51 -9.97 -3.24 -0.67
CA ASN A 51 -11.08 -3.03 -1.60
C ASN A 51 -10.68 -3.27 -3.07
N LEU A 52 -9.49 -2.83 -3.49
CA LEU A 52 -9.02 -2.95 -4.86
C LEU A 52 -8.68 -4.40 -5.25
N LEU A 53 -8.08 -5.15 -4.32
CA LEU A 53 -7.63 -6.52 -4.57
C LEU A 53 -8.62 -7.58 -4.09
N ASN A 54 -9.68 -7.17 -3.38
CA ASN A 54 -10.63 -8.05 -2.71
C ASN A 54 -9.92 -9.09 -1.81
N VAL A 55 -9.00 -8.58 -0.99
CA VAL A 55 -8.20 -9.34 -0.02
C VAL A 55 -8.53 -8.90 1.40
N ASP A 56 -8.30 -9.78 2.38
CA ASP A 56 -8.45 -9.47 3.79
C ASP A 56 -7.07 -9.26 4.42
N LEU A 57 -6.81 -8.04 4.88
CA LEU A 57 -5.60 -7.67 5.61
C LEU A 57 -5.90 -7.43 7.10
N ASN A 58 -7.13 -7.62 7.59
CA ASN A 58 -7.57 -7.24 8.94
C ASN A 58 -6.74 -7.88 10.09
N ASP A 59 -6.08 -9.01 9.84
CA ASP A 59 -5.18 -9.65 10.81
C ASP A 59 -3.79 -8.96 10.90
N SER A 60 -3.53 -7.96 10.06
CA SER A 60 -2.27 -7.22 9.98
C SER A 60 -2.42 -5.80 10.51
N SER A 61 -1.35 -5.26 11.08
CA SER A 61 -1.30 -3.86 11.48
C SER A 61 -0.84 -2.99 10.31
N PRO A 62 -1.44 -1.80 10.08
CA PRO A 62 -0.91 -0.82 9.12
C PRO A 62 0.56 -0.46 9.34
N GLU A 63 1.10 -0.65 10.56
CA GLU A 63 2.50 -0.40 10.90
C GLU A 63 3.48 -1.44 10.34
N GLN A 64 2.98 -2.61 9.94
CA GLN A 64 3.76 -3.66 9.30
C GLN A 64 4.03 -3.34 7.82
N PHE A 65 3.16 -2.54 7.19
CA PHE A 65 3.29 -2.13 5.80
C PHE A 65 3.95 -0.76 5.72
N ARG A 66 5.28 -0.74 5.63
CA ARG A 66 6.07 0.50 5.60
C ARG A 66 6.45 0.92 4.19
N SER A 67 6.33 0.03 3.22
CA SER A 67 6.58 0.27 1.80
C SER A 67 5.68 -0.61 0.93
N ILE A 68 5.73 -0.41 -0.38
CA ILE A 68 4.99 -1.24 -1.35
C ILE A 68 5.54 -2.68 -1.32
N SER A 69 6.87 -2.84 -1.18
CA SER A 69 7.52 -4.13 -1.04
C SER A 69 7.00 -4.96 0.12
N ASP A 70 6.57 -4.34 1.22
CA ASP A 70 6.00 -5.05 2.38
C ASP A 70 4.63 -5.67 2.05
N TYR A 71 3.77 -4.94 1.33
CA TYR A 71 2.50 -5.48 0.83
C TYR A 71 2.72 -6.66 -0.13
N ILE A 72 3.68 -6.52 -1.05
CA ILE A 72 4.04 -7.57 -2.00
C ILE A 72 4.48 -8.83 -1.25
N LYS A 73 5.39 -8.71 -0.29
CA LYS A 73 5.87 -9.85 0.50
C LYS A 73 4.74 -10.51 1.27
N PHE A 74 3.87 -9.73 1.91
CA PHE A 74 2.78 -10.25 2.72
C PHE A 74 1.75 -11.03 1.88
N LEU A 75 1.27 -10.44 0.79
CA LEU A 75 0.21 -11.03 -0.05
C LEU A 75 0.69 -12.16 -0.97
N GLN A 76 2.01 -12.34 -1.08
CA GLN A 76 2.62 -13.44 -1.84
C GLN A 76 3.18 -14.56 -0.96
N THR A 77 3.04 -14.46 0.36
CA THR A 77 3.35 -15.55 1.30
C THR A 77 2.19 -16.54 1.37
#